data_AF-A0ABD5X3T1-F1
#
_entry.id   AF-A0ABD5X3T1-F1
#
_cell.length_a   1.000
_cell.length_b   1.000
_cell.length_c   1.000
_cell.angle_alpha   90.00
_cell.angle_beta   90.00
_cell.angle_gamma   90.00
#
_symmetry.space_group_name_H-M   'P 1'
#
loop_
_entity.id
_entity.type
_entity.pdbx_description
1 polymer ?
#
loop_
_entity_poly.entity_id
_entity_poly.type
_entity_poly.pdbx_seq_one_letter_code
_entity_poly.pdbx_strand_id
1 'polypeptide(L)'
;MPNYPTHARWGRIGAVVVALAVGSVLFGAFGSPVLALAGMFGAGAATFVGAIFPDIDHHKSIPRRKAVKAFQFLVACGIIALAILSWDILVEMVDTAVVSPSETAVAEGLGSTVDIPPAFVATLLVLLVVAGFTTIVDPFIGLVTHRHRGWTHSVPVTFALTTAIAGALWLATSDFVLSGGLAFERQVTAVSVIGTFFVGILIHLSLDGEIV
;
A
#
# COMPACT_ATOMS: atom_id res chain seq x y z
N MET A 1 -6.51 -15.07 24.35
CA MET A 1 -6.07 -14.09 23.33
C MET A 1 -7.04 -12.92 23.42
N PRO A 2 -6.56 -11.67 23.44
CA PRO A 2 -7.42 -10.51 23.42
C PRO A 2 -8.30 -10.48 22.15
N ASN A 3 -9.39 -9.72 22.20
CA ASN A 3 -10.26 -9.52 21.04
C ASN A 3 -9.86 -8.24 20.27
N TYR A 4 -10.37 -8.07 19.05
CA TYR A 4 -10.10 -6.89 18.22
C TYR A 4 -10.26 -5.53 18.96
N PRO A 5 -11.31 -5.28 19.76
CA PRO A 5 -11.41 -4.04 20.54
C PRO A 5 -10.22 -3.80 21.48
N THR A 6 -9.65 -4.86 22.04
CA THR A 6 -8.49 -4.79 22.93
C THR A 6 -7.22 -4.42 22.15
N HIS A 7 -6.92 -5.13 21.06
CA HIS A 7 -5.78 -4.78 20.18
C HIS A 7 -5.92 -3.37 19.62
N ALA A 8 -7.12 -2.98 19.19
CA ALA A 8 -7.38 -1.63 18.67
C ALA A 8 -7.27 -0.55 19.76
N ARG A 9 -7.59 -0.85 21.02
CA ARG A 9 -7.41 0.10 22.13
C ARG A 9 -5.93 0.31 22.42
N TRP A 10 -5.19 -0.76 22.63
CA TRP A 10 -3.75 -0.68 22.92
C TRP A 10 -2.95 -0.15 21.73
N GLY A 11 -3.31 -0.53 20.51
CA GLY A 11 -2.74 0.05 19.29
C GLY A 11 -2.95 1.56 19.19
N ARG A 12 -4.12 2.08 19.60
CA ARG A 12 -4.35 3.54 19.67
C ARG A 12 -3.50 4.23 20.74
N ILE A 13 -3.41 3.64 21.93
CA ILE A 13 -2.57 4.18 23.01
C ILE A 13 -1.10 4.22 22.56
N GLY A 14 -0.60 3.10 22.03
CA GLY A 14 0.74 3.00 21.47
C GLY A 14 0.99 3.99 20.34
N ALA A 15 0.04 4.13 19.42
CA ALA A 15 0.12 5.11 18.34
C ALA A 15 0.29 6.54 18.84
N VAL A 16 -0.45 6.96 19.87
CA VAL A 16 -0.29 8.30 20.47
C VAL A 16 1.10 8.46 21.09
N VAL A 17 1.57 7.47 21.86
CA VAL A 17 2.89 7.53 22.51
C VAL A 17 4.01 7.60 21.47
N VAL A 18 3.96 6.74 20.45
CA VAL A 18 4.97 6.69 19.38
C VAL A 18 4.93 7.94 18.51
N ALA A 19 3.73 8.47 18.21
CA ALA A 19 3.58 9.73 17.48
C ALA A 19 4.28 10.89 18.21
N LEU A 20 4.03 11.03 19.52
CA LEU A 20 4.65 12.07 20.35
C LEU A 20 6.17 11.90 20.42
N ALA A 21 6.64 10.66 20.60
CA ALA A 21 8.07 10.35 20.66
C ALA A 21 8.77 10.69 19.34
N VAL A 22 8.27 10.21 18.20
CA VAL A 22 8.85 10.46 16.88
C VAL A 22 8.78 11.94 16.52
N GLY A 23 7.65 12.61 16.74
CA GLY A 23 7.54 14.05 16.51
C GLY A 23 8.55 14.85 17.32
N SER A 24 8.73 14.50 18.60
CA SER A 24 9.70 15.16 19.48
C SER A 24 11.14 14.92 19.02
N VAL A 25 11.49 13.69 18.63
CA VAL A 25 12.82 13.33 18.13
C VAL A 25 13.13 14.06 16.83
N LEU A 26 12.19 14.07 15.86
CA LEU A 26 12.39 14.76 14.59
C LEU A 26 12.48 16.28 14.76
N PHE A 27 11.69 16.86 15.68
CA PHE A 27 11.81 18.27 16.01
C PHE A 27 13.18 18.59 16.64
N GLY A 28 13.62 17.77 17.60
CA GLY A 28 14.92 17.94 18.25
C GLY A 28 16.09 17.78 17.29
N ALA A 29 16.00 16.84 16.34
CA ALA A 29 17.07 16.55 15.38
C ALA A 29 17.16 17.59 14.25
N PHE A 30 16.04 18.10 13.75
CA PHE A 30 16.00 18.93 12.53
C PHE A 30 15.49 20.36 12.75
N GLY A 31 14.96 20.68 13.93
CA GLY A 31 14.38 21.99 14.23
C GLY A 31 13.18 22.35 13.35
N SER A 32 12.60 21.39 12.63
CA SER A 32 11.55 21.61 11.63
C SER A 32 10.17 21.20 12.17
N PRO A 33 9.26 22.16 12.43
CA PRO A 33 7.90 21.85 12.87
C PRO A 33 7.13 21.00 11.84
N VAL A 34 7.40 21.23 10.54
CA VAL A 34 6.71 20.52 9.46
C VAL A 34 7.09 19.04 9.46
N LEU A 35 8.38 18.73 9.55
CA LEU A 35 8.85 17.33 9.62
C LEU A 35 8.39 16.65 10.91
N ALA A 36 8.41 17.37 12.03
CA ALA A 36 7.92 16.86 13.30
C ALA A 36 6.44 16.50 13.25
N LEU A 37 5.59 17.38 12.71
CA LEU A 37 4.15 17.11 12.57
C LEU A 37 3.88 15.98 11.57
N ALA A 38 4.53 16.01 10.40
CA ALA A 38 4.39 14.95 9.39
C ALA A 38 4.82 13.60 9.94
N GLY A 39 5.98 13.54 10.60
CA GLY A 39 6.48 12.34 11.25
C GLY A 39 5.60 11.87 12.40
N MET A 40 5.05 12.79 13.22
CA MET A 40 4.10 12.47 14.30
C MET A 40 2.84 11.78 13.76
N PHE A 41 2.19 12.38 12.76
CA PHE A 41 0.97 11.80 12.17
C PHE A 41 1.26 10.48 11.45
N GLY A 42 2.35 10.43 10.67
CA GLY A 42 2.77 9.22 9.98
C GLY A 42 3.08 8.09 10.96
N ALA A 43 3.85 8.39 12.01
CA ALA A 43 4.25 7.42 13.03
C ALA A 43 3.04 6.85 13.77
N GLY A 44 2.11 7.70 14.18
CA GLY A 44 0.88 7.26 14.84
C GLY A 44 0.02 6.37 13.94
N ALA A 45 -0.17 6.76 12.68
CA ALA A 45 -0.90 5.95 11.71
C ALA A 45 -0.23 4.59 11.48
N ALA A 46 1.09 4.59 11.22
CA ALA A 46 1.86 3.38 10.96
C ALA A 46 1.87 2.44 12.18
N THR A 47 2.07 2.94 13.40
CA THR A 47 2.00 2.14 14.63
C THR A 47 0.60 1.56 14.84
N PHE A 48 -0.46 2.35 14.63
CA PHE A 48 -1.81 1.82 14.75
C PHE A 48 -2.03 0.69 13.74
N VAL A 49 -1.70 0.89 12.46
CA VAL A 49 -1.86 -0.14 11.43
C VAL A 49 -1.03 -1.39 11.77
N GLY A 50 0.20 -1.22 12.24
CA GLY A 50 1.05 -2.33 12.71
C GLY A 50 0.44 -3.11 13.86
N ALA A 51 -0.23 -2.44 14.80
CA ALA A 51 -0.88 -3.09 15.96
C ALA A 51 -2.11 -3.93 15.60
N ILE A 52 -2.61 -3.84 14.37
CA ILE A 52 -3.74 -4.64 13.88
C ILE A 52 -3.32 -5.53 12.70
N PHE A 53 -2.09 -5.37 12.21
CA PHE A 53 -1.59 -6.11 11.08
C PHE A 53 -1.58 -7.63 11.32
N PRO A 54 -1.18 -8.17 12.48
CA PRO A 54 -1.15 -9.61 12.66
C PRO A 54 -2.52 -10.29 12.48
N ASP A 55 -3.61 -9.62 12.88
CA ASP A 55 -5.00 -10.09 12.75
C ASP A 55 -5.52 -10.23 11.30
N ILE A 56 -4.79 -9.79 10.29
CA ILE A 56 -5.24 -9.91 8.88
C ILE A 56 -5.25 -11.37 8.41
N ASP A 57 -4.49 -12.24 9.08
CA ASP A 57 -4.41 -13.67 8.78
C ASP A 57 -5.69 -14.43 9.13
N HIS A 58 -6.53 -13.86 9.99
CA HIS A 58 -7.83 -14.44 10.33
C HIS A 58 -8.89 -14.05 9.28
N HIS A 59 -9.27 -14.99 8.41
CA HIS A 59 -10.15 -14.80 7.25
C HIS A 59 -11.49 -14.08 7.51
N LYS A 60 -12.03 -14.16 8.74
CA LYS A 60 -13.29 -13.49 9.12
C LYS A 60 -13.10 -12.25 10.00
N SER A 61 -11.87 -11.79 10.20
CA SER A 61 -11.56 -10.70 11.12
C SER A 61 -11.98 -9.34 10.55
N ILE A 62 -12.32 -8.41 11.46
CA ILE A 62 -12.56 -6.99 11.09
C ILE A 62 -11.29 -6.38 10.45
N PRO A 63 -10.08 -6.61 10.99
CA PRO A 63 -8.83 -6.13 10.39
C PRO A 63 -8.65 -6.57 8.94
N ARG A 64 -8.87 -7.86 8.63
CA ARG A 64 -8.77 -8.35 7.26
C ARG A 64 -9.71 -7.63 6.32
N ARG A 65 -11.00 -7.49 6.68
CA ARG A 65 -11.98 -6.78 5.83
C ARG A 65 -11.57 -5.32 5.57
N LYS A 66 -10.99 -4.65 6.57
CA LYS A 66 -10.49 -3.28 6.41
C LYS A 66 -9.24 -3.24 5.51
N ALA A 67 -8.30 -4.15 5.73
CA ALA A 67 -7.08 -4.27 4.94
C ALA A 67 -7.39 -4.56 3.46
N VAL A 68 -8.27 -5.52 3.18
CA VAL A 68 -8.72 -5.85 1.81
C VAL A 68 -9.25 -4.60 1.12
N LYS A 69 -10.18 -3.85 1.74
CA LYS A 69 -10.73 -2.63 1.13
C LYS A 69 -9.67 -1.56 0.88
N ALA A 70 -8.73 -1.38 1.81
CA ALA A 70 -7.64 -0.43 1.64
C ALA A 70 -6.69 -0.84 0.51
N PHE A 71 -6.29 -2.10 0.44
CA PHE A 71 -5.46 -2.62 -0.65
C PHE A 71 -6.16 -2.57 -1.99
N GLN A 72 -7.46 -2.87 -2.06
CA GLN A 72 -8.27 -2.70 -3.28
C GLN A 72 -8.25 -1.24 -3.76
N PHE A 73 -8.47 -0.30 -2.85
CA PHE A 73 -8.39 1.12 -3.19
C PHE A 73 -7.00 1.52 -3.69
N LEU A 74 -5.93 1.11 -3.01
CA LEU A 74 -4.55 1.40 -3.42
C LEU A 74 -4.20 0.80 -4.78
N VAL A 75 -4.61 -0.45 -5.04
CA VAL A 75 -4.43 -1.12 -6.33
C VAL A 75 -5.17 -0.37 -7.44
N ALA A 76 -6.42 0.03 -7.19
CA ALA A 76 -7.19 0.82 -8.16
C ALA A 76 -6.49 2.15 -8.47
N CYS A 77 -6.08 2.90 -7.44
CA CYS A 77 -5.35 4.15 -7.61
C CYS A 77 -4.02 3.95 -8.36
N GLY A 78 -3.27 2.89 -8.05
CA GLY A 78 -2.00 2.58 -8.72
C GLY A 78 -2.19 2.28 -10.20
N ILE A 79 -3.19 1.47 -10.56
CA ILE A 79 -3.52 1.16 -11.97
C ILE A 79 -3.97 2.42 -12.71
N ILE A 80 -4.85 3.22 -12.10
CA ILE A 80 -5.34 4.47 -12.70
C ILE A 80 -4.19 5.46 -12.91
N ALA A 81 -3.32 5.63 -11.91
CA ALA A 81 -2.16 6.51 -12.03
C ALA A 81 -1.21 6.04 -13.14
N LEU A 82 -0.94 4.73 -13.22
CA LEU A 82 -0.12 4.17 -14.29
C LEU A 82 -0.76 4.38 -15.67
N ALA A 83 -2.07 4.21 -15.79
CA ALA A 83 -2.79 4.46 -17.04
C ALA A 83 -2.73 5.93 -17.47
N ILE A 84 -2.85 6.87 -16.52
CA ILE A 84 -2.72 8.31 -16.79
C ILE A 84 -1.30 8.65 -17.26
N LEU A 85 -0.28 8.11 -16.59
CA LEU A 85 1.12 8.37 -16.93
C LEU A 85 1.53 7.77 -18.28
N SER A 86 0.91 6.67 -18.68
CA SER A 86 1.19 5.94 -19.91
C SER A 86 0.07 6.06 -20.95
N TRP A 87 -0.73 7.13 -20.88
CA TRP A 87 -1.99 7.22 -21.64
C TRP A 87 -1.78 7.14 -23.15
N ASP A 88 -0.84 7.92 -23.69
CA ASP A 88 -0.60 7.95 -25.13
C ASP A 88 -0.15 6.58 -25.67
N ILE A 89 0.77 5.92 -24.94
CA ILE A 89 1.24 4.56 -25.24
C ILE A 89 0.07 3.57 -25.20
N LEU A 90 -0.78 3.66 -24.17
CA LEU A 90 -1.93 2.78 -24.01
C LEU A 90 -2.92 2.93 -25.16
N VAL A 91 -3.26 4.16 -25.55
CA VAL A 91 -4.20 4.44 -26.64
C VAL A 91 -3.66 3.96 -27.97
N GLU A 92 -2.38 4.19 -28.27
CA GLU A 92 -1.71 3.70 -29.48
C GLU A 92 -1.71 2.17 -29.56
N MET A 93 -1.40 1.50 -28.44
CA MET A 93 -1.46 0.03 -28.37
C MET A 93 -2.87 -0.50 -28.60
N VAL A 94 -3.89 0.15 -28.04
CA VAL A 94 -5.29 -0.25 -28.21
C VAL A 94 -5.77 -0.03 -29.64
N ASP A 95 -5.38 1.07 -30.26
CA ASP A 95 -5.68 1.33 -31.67
C ASP A 95 -5.12 0.22 -32.55
N THR A 96 -3.82 -0.05 -32.40
CA THR A 96 -3.09 -1.02 -33.21
C THR A 96 -3.57 -2.46 -32.99
N ALA A 97 -3.80 -2.86 -31.73
CA ALA A 97 -4.05 -4.26 -31.39
C ALA A 97 -5.53 -4.64 -31.38
N VAL A 98 -6.44 -3.67 -31.20
CA VAL A 98 -7.87 -3.96 -31.00
C VAL A 98 -8.73 -3.22 -32.02
N VAL A 99 -8.65 -1.89 -32.08
CA VAL A 99 -9.57 -1.08 -32.89
C VAL A 99 -9.35 -1.29 -34.38
N SER A 100 -8.15 -0.99 -34.89
CA SER A 100 -7.82 -1.10 -36.32
C SER A 100 -8.11 -2.50 -36.91
N PRO A 101 -7.76 -3.62 -36.24
CA PRO A 101 -8.15 -4.95 -36.70
C PRO A 101 -9.66 -5.19 -36.69
N SER A 102 -10.37 -4.70 -35.66
CA SER A 102 -11.81 -4.90 -35.52
C SER A 102 -12.63 -4.14 -36.57
N GLU A 103 -12.23 -2.91 -36.88
CA GLU A 103 -12.87 -2.11 -37.94
C GLU A 103 -12.68 -2.75 -39.31
N THR A 104 -11.49 -3.31 -39.58
CA THR A 104 -11.22 -4.06 -40.81
C THR A 104 -12.15 -5.26 -40.94
N ALA A 105 -12.28 -6.07 -39.89
CA ALA A 105 -13.15 -7.25 -39.90
C ALA A 105 -14.65 -6.90 -40.02
N VAL A 106 -15.10 -5.82 -39.39
CA VAL A 106 -16.50 -5.35 -39.46
C VAL A 106 -16.83 -4.79 -40.83
N ALA A 107 -15.93 -4.00 -41.42
CA ALA A 107 -16.10 -3.46 -42.77
C ALA A 107 -16.20 -4.58 -43.83
N GLU A 108 -15.39 -5.63 -43.70
CA GLU A 108 -15.45 -6.81 -44.58
C GLU A 108 -16.75 -7.61 -44.44
N GLY A 109 -17.31 -7.69 -43.23
CA GLY A 109 -18.49 -8.53 -42.94
C GLY A 109 -19.85 -7.83 -43.12
N LEU A 110 -19.95 -6.54 -42.82
CA LEU A 110 -21.21 -5.80 -42.75
C LEU A 110 -21.32 -4.64 -43.76
N GLY A 111 -20.24 -4.33 -44.48
CA GLY A 111 -20.21 -3.25 -45.48
C GLY A 111 -20.40 -1.85 -44.89
N SER A 112 -20.28 -1.70 -43.57
CA SER A 112 -20.34 -0.43 -42.86
C SER A 112 -19.14 -0.29 -41.92
N THR A 113 -18.64 0.94 -41.79
CA THR A 113 -17.60 1.27 -40.82
C THR A 113 -18.27 1.84 -39.57
N VAL A 114 -17.96 1.25 -38.41
CA VAL A 114 -18.28 1.83 -37.10
C VAL A 114 -16.98 2.38 -36.56
N ASP A 115 -16.86 3.70 -36.46
CA ASP A 115 -15.70 4.37 -35.90
C ASP A 115 -15.76 4.28 -34.36
N ILE A 116 -14.83 3.54 -33.75
CA ILE A 116 -14.75 3.38 -32.31
C ILE A 116 -13.48 4.10 -31.82
N PRO A 117 -13.60 5.22 -31.07
CA PRO A 117 -12.43 5.93 -30.58
C PRO A 117 -11.52 5.03 -29.73
N PRO A 118 -10.22 4.86 -30.06
CA PRO A 118 -9.31 4.01 -29.28
C PRO A 118 -9.20 4.41 -27.80
N ALA A 119 -9.32 5.70 -27.51
CA ALA A 119 -9.38 6.23 -26.15
C ALA A 119 -10.57 5.68 -25.32
N PHE A 120 -11.71 5.43 -25.95
CA PHE A 120 -12.88 4.85 -25.29
C PHE A 120 -12.61 3.39 -24.90
N VAL A 121 -12.05 2.60 -25.83
CA VAL A 121 -11.68 1.20 -25.58
C VAL A 121 -10.59 1.10 -24.52
N ALA A 122 -9.58 1.98 -24.57
CA ALA A 122 -8.53 2.06 -23.54
C ALA A 122 -9.09 2.34 -22.15
N THR A 123 -10.06 3.24 -22.03
CA THR A 123 -10.74 3.52 -20.76
C THR A 123 -11.46 2.28 -20.22
N LEU A 124 -12.21 1.58 -21.07
CA LEU A 124 -12.91 0.35 -20.67
C LEU A 124 -11.93 -0.74 -20.22
N LEU A 125 -10.81 -0.91 -20.92
CA LEU A 125 -9.76 -1.85 -20.54
C LEU A 125 -9.17 -1.51 -19.17
N VAL A 126 -8.86 -0.24 -18.90
CA VAL A 126 -8.37 0.19 -17.57
C VAL A 126 -9.38 -0.15 -16.47
N LEU A 127 -10.67 0.12 -16.69
CA LEU A 127 -11.73 -0.20 -15.73
C LEU A 127 -11.85 -1.72 -15.49
N LEU A 128 -11.73 -2.53 -16.55
CA LEU A 128 -11.73 -3.99 -16.45
C LEU A 128 -10.51 -4.50 -15.67
N VAL A 129 -9.32 -3.94 -15.92
CA VAL A 129 -8.10 -4.27 -15.18
C VAL A 129 -8.25 -3.90 -13.71
N VAL A 130 -8.75 -2.70 -13.39
CA VAL A 130 -9.04 -2.30 -12.00
C VAL A 130 -10.02 -3.27 -11.34
N ALA A 131 -11.14 -3.59 -11.99
CA ALA A 131 -12.12 -4.54 -11.47
C ALA A 131 -11.48 -5.92 -11.23
N GLY A 132 -10.74 -6.45 -12.21
CA GLY A 132 -10.04 -7.73 -12.09
C GLY A 132 -9.06 -7.74 -10.92
N PHE A 133 -8.14 -6.78 -10.86
CA PHE A 133 -7.11 -6.74 -9.84
C PHE A 133 -7.66 -6.49 -8.42
N THR A 134 -8.72 -5.72 -8.27
CA THR A 134 -9.36 -5.52 -6.96
C THR A 134 -10.03 -6.79 -6.45
N THR A 135 -10.61 -7.62 -7.31
CA THR A 135 -11.25 -8.89 -6.89
C THR A 135 -10.24 -9.92 -6.37
N ILE A 136 -9.00 -9.92 -6.87
CA ILE A 136 -7.98 -10.89 -6.47
C ILE A 136 -7.24 -10.51 -5.17
N VAL A 137 -7.45 -9.31 -4.62
CA VAL A 137 -6.76 -8.84 -3.41
C VAL A 137 -7.00 -9.75 -2.21
N ASP A 138 -8.25 -10.10 -1.89
CA ASP A 138 -8.53 -10.97 -0.73
C ASP A 138 -8.03 -12.42 -0.92
N PRO A 139 -8.22 -13.07 -2.09
CA PRO A 139 -7.57 -14.34 -2.39
C PRO A 139 -6.05 -14.28 -2.24
N PHE A 140 -5.40 -13.23 -2.73
CA PHE A 140 -3.96 -13.06 -2.63
C PHE A 140 -3.50 -12.90 -1.17
N ILE A 141 -4.18 -12.05 -0.40
CA ILE A 141 -3.95 -11.94 1.05
C ILE A 141 -4.14 -13.31 1.71
N GLY A 142 -5.19 -14.04 1.36
CA GLY A 142 -5.45 -15.39 1.90
C GLY A 142 -4.37 -16.41 1.54
N LEU A 143 -3.80 -16.32 0.34
CA LEU A 143 -2.69 -17.16 -0.10
C LEU A 143 -1.43 -16.88 0.74
N VAL A 144 -1.09 -15.61 0.94
CA VAL A 144 0.11 -15.24 1.72
C VAL A 144 -0.10 -15.40 3.23
N THR A 145 -1.34 -15.31 3.74
CA THR A 145 -1.67 -15.46 5.17
C THR A 145 -2.43 -16.75 5.47
N HIS A 146 -2.13 -17.84 4.76
CA HIS A 146 -2.90 -19.08 4.82
C HIS A 146 -3.02 -19.70 6.23
N ARG A 147 -1.99 -19.51 7.07
CA ARG A 147 -1.98 -19.98 8.47
C ARG A 147 -2.36 -18.85 9.41
N HIS A 148 -3.32 -19.11 10.29
CA HIS A 148 -3.55 -18.28 11.47
C HIS A 148 -2.30 -18.32 12.34
N ARG A 149 -1.82 -17.15 12.80
CA ARG A 149 -0.54 -16.98 13.49
C ARG A 149 0.65 -17.43 12.64
N GLY A 150 0.60 -17.07 11.37
CA GLY A 150 1.65 -17.35 10.41
C GLY A 150 2.84 -16.39 10.55
N TRP A 151 3.46 -16.04 9.43
CA TRP A 151 4.60 -15.12 9.39
C TRP A 151 4.27 -13.71 9.93
N THR A 152 2.99 -13.32 9.93
CA THR A 152 2.52 -12.03 10.48
C THR A 152 2.71 -11.92 11.99
N HIS A 153 2.88 -13.06 12.66
CA HIS A 153 3.16 -13.18 14.10
C HIS A 153 4.64 -13.51 14.40
N SER A 154 5.48 -13.56 13.36
CA SER A 154 6.91 -13.79 13.53
C SER A 154 7.67 -12.46 13.61
N VAL A 155 8.19 -12.13 14.79
CA VAL A 155 9.05 -10.96 15.02
C VAL A 155 10.20 -10.86 13.99
N PRO A 156 11.02 -11.90 13.75
CA PRO A 156 12.13 -11.77 12.79
C PRO A 156 11.65 -11.56 11.35
N VAL A 157 10.55 -12.20 10.93
CA VAL A 157 10.03 -12.02 9.56
C VAL A 157 9.46 -10.62 9.37
N THR A 158 8.66 -10.15 10.32
CA THR A 158 8.07 -8.81 10.26
C THR A 158 9.12 -7.69 10.39
N PHE A 159 10.17 -7.91 11.18
CA PHE A 159 11.34 -7.03 11.24
C PHE A 159 12.07 -6.97 9.89
N ALA A 160 12.37 -8.13 9.30
CA ALA A 160 13.05 -8.21 8.01
C ALA A 160 12.23 -7.53 6.90
N LEU A 161 10.92 -7.76 6.86
CA LEU A 161 10.02 -7.11 5.89
C LEU A 161 9.95 -5.60 6.08
N THR A 162 9.81 -5.12 7.32
CA THR A 162 9.78 -3.68 7.61
C THR A 162 11.11 -3.03 7.21
N THR A 163 12.23 -3.68 7.49
CA THR A 163 13.57 -3.22 7.10
C THR A 163 13.75 -3.20 5.59
N ALA A 164 13.27 -4.24 4.89
CA ALA A 164 13.32 -4.30 3.43
C ALA A 164 12.49 -3.16 2.79
N ILE A 165 11.29 -2.90 3.32
CA ILE A 165 10.43 -1.80 2.85
C ILE A 165 11.07 -0.44 3.14
N ALA A 166 11.63 -0.25 4.34
CA ALA A 166 12.37 0.96 4.70
C ALA A 166 13.57 1.20 3.78
N GLY A 167 14.36 0.16 3.51
CA GLY A 167 15.51 0.21 2.61
C GLY A 167 15.10 0.49 1.16
N ALA A 168 14.01 -0.12 0.69
CA ALA A 168 13.46 0.15 -0.64
C ALA A 168 12.99 1.61 -0.76
N LEU A 169 12.32 2.16 0.26
CA LEU A 169 11.93 3.57 0.25
C LEU A 169 13.15 4.50 0.26
N TRP A 170 14.16 4.20 1.08
CA TRP A 170 15.40 4.96 1.10
C TRP A 170 16.05 5.00 -0.28
N LEU A 171 16.21 3.82 -0.92
CA LEU A 171 16.78 3.73 -2.26
C LEU A 171 15.91 4.49 -3.29
N ALA A 172 14.59 4.32 -3.26
CA ALA A 172 13.67 4.98 -4.19
C ALA A 172 13.66 6.52 -4.05
N THR A 173 14.02 7.05 -2.89
CA THR A 173 14.07 8.49 -2.60
C THR A 173 15.48 9.07 -2.61
N SER A 174 16.49 8.23 -2.84
CA SER A 174 17.88 8.63 -3.04
C SER A 174 18.07 9.33 -4.37
N ASP A 175 19.14 10.10 -4.46
CA ASP A 175 19.62 10.75 -5.69
C ASP A 175 20.04 9.74 -6.78
N PHE A 176 20.32 8.49 -6.41
CA PHE A 176 20.61 7.42 -7.36
C PHE A 176 19.40 7.05 -8.23
N VAL A 177 18.20 7.02 -7.64
CA VAL A 177 16.96 6.65 -8.36
C VAL A 177 16.17 7.88 -8.78
N LEU A 178 16.01 8.85 -7.87
CA LEU A 178 15.24 10.05 -8.11
C LEU A 178 16.20 11.20 -8.42
N SER A 179 16.18 11.72 -9.66
CA SER A 179 16.99 12.88 -10.03
C SER A 179 16.70 14.05 -9.09
N GLY A 180 17.70 14.48 -8.33
CA GLY A 180 17.60 15.52 -7.30
C GLY A 180 17.33 15.04 -5.87
N GLY A 181 16.93 13.77 -5.69
CA GLY A 181 16.72 13.13 -4.39
C GLY A 181 15.70 13.82 -3.48
N LEU A 182 15.30 13.16 -2.39
CA LEU A 182 14.72 13.87 -1.26
C LEU A 182 15.82 14.39 -0.34
N ALA A 183 15.61 15.55 0.28
CA ALA A 183 16.47 16.04 1.35
C ALA A 183 16.63 14.98 2.45
N PHE A 184 17.83 14.88 3.03
CA PHE A 184 18.18 13.85 4.01
C PHE A 184 17.16 13.78 5.17
N GLU A 185 16.74 14.93 5.71
CA GLU A 185 15.79 14.95 6.82
C GLU A 185 14.43 14.33 6.44
N ARG A 186 13.99 14.50 5.19
CA ARG A 186 12.74 13.92 4.66
C ARG A 186 12.86 12.42 4.49
N GLN A 187 13.99 11.93 3.99
CA GLN A 187 14.26 10.49 3.89
C GLN A 187 14.26 9.82 5.27
N VAL A 188 14.99 10.41 6.23
CA VAL A 188 15.03 9.94 7.62
C VAL A 188 13.64 9.94 8.24
N THR A 189 12.86 11.01 8.04
CA THR A 189 11.47 11.08 8.51
C THR A 189 10.62 9.94 7.94
N ALA A 190 10.69 9.70 6.63
CA ALA A 190 9.88 8.68 5.98
C ALA A 190 10.27 7.25 6.41
N VAL A 191 11.56 6.96 6.52
CA VAL A 191 12.07 5.69 7.06
C VAL A 191 11.68 5.49 8.53
N SER A 192 11.76 6.55 9.35
CA SER A 192 11.34 6.49 10.75
C SER A 192 9.87 6.11 10.87
N VAL A 193 9.00 6.71 10.04
CA VAL A 193 7.57 6.37 10.00
C VAL A 193 7.34 4.90 9.63
N ILE A 194 8.08 4.35 8.67
CA ILE A 194 7.99 2.90 8.36
C ILE A 194 8.41 2.07 9.58
N GLY A 195 9.48 2.44 10.26
CA GLY A 195 9.96 1.72 11.44
C GLY A 195 8.91 1.60 12.54
N THR A 196 8.05 2.60 12.71
CA THR A 196 7.03 2.58 13.77
C THR A 196 5.88 1.60 13.50
N PHE A 197 5.71 1.14 12.25
CA PHE A 197 4.82 0.02 11.93
C PHE A 197 5.25 -1.25 12.67
N PHE A 198 6.55 -1.54 12.71
CA PHE A 198 7.08 -2.67 13.45
C PHE A 198 6.85 -2.54 14.96
N VAL A 199 6.97 -1.33 15.52
CA VAL A 199 6.60 -1.07 16.93
C VAL A 199 5.13 -1.43 17.19
N GLY A 200 4.24 -1.11 16.24
CA GLY A 200 2.84 -1.54 16.29
C GLY A 200 2.70 -3.06 16.38
N ILE A 201 3.43 -3.80 15.54
CA ILE A 201 3.43 -5.26 15.56
C ILE A 201 3.90 -5.78 16.93
N LEU A 202 4.97 -5.22 17.49
CA LEU A 202 5.45 -5.62 18.82
C LEU A 202 4.37 -5.43 19.89
N ILE A 203 3.63 -4.31 19.88
CA ILE A 203 2.50 -4.10 20.79
C ILE A 203 1.45 -5.20 20.64
N HIS A 204 1.13 -5.60 19.41
CA HIS A 204 0.17 -6.68 19.16
C HIS A 204 0.66 -7.99 19.75
N LEU A 205 1.89 -8.40 19.43
CA LEU A 205 2.44 -9.70 19.84
C LEU A 205 2.70 -9.78 21.35
N SER A 206 3.07 -8.66 21.98
CA SER A 206 3.16 -8.59 23.45
C SER A 206 1.80 -8.81 24.12
N LEU A 207 0.71 -8.30 23.56
CA LEU A 207 -0.64 -8.54 24.10
C LEU A 207 -1.09 -10.00 23.93
N ASP A 208 -0.59 -10.66 22.89
CA ASP A 208 -0.81 -12.08 22.66
C ASP A 208 0.08 -12.99 23.52
N GLY A 209 1.07 -12.43 24.22
CA GLY A 209 2.04 -13.18 25.00
C GLY A 209 3.07 -13.93 24.16
N GLU A 210 3.27 -13.52 22.90
CA GLU A 210 4.23 -14.12 21.97
C GLU A 210 5.64 -13.54 22.11
N ILE A 211 5.78 -12.46 22.88
CA ILE A 211 7.05 -11.85 23.27
C ILE A 211 7.10 -11.87 24.79
N VAL A 212 8.09 -12.58 25.34
CA VAL A 212 8.34 -12.74 26.78
C VAL A 212 9.63 -12.02 27.15
#